data_AF-A0AAN6Y5I0-F1
#
_entry.id   AF-A0AAN6Y5I0-F1
#
_cell.length_a   1.000
_cell.length_b   1.000
_cell.length_c   1.000
_cell.angle_alpha   90.00
_cell.angle_beta   90.00
_cell.angle_gamma   90.00
#
_symmetry.space_group_name_H-M   'P 1'
#
loop_
_entity.id
_entity.type
_entity.pdbx_description
1 polymer ?
#
loop_
_entity_poly.entity_id
_entity_poly.type
_entity_poly.pdbx_seq_one_letter_code
_entity_poly.pdbx_strand_id
1 'polypeptide(L)'
;MHFHLPTITSLLLVSHVSAWVTDMDDKPFIDPYYDKDGGLRLEAALRANLPEKPYSSSHWSSGWLPDICRDIASDWNHNLWDIDAINVTYTDCSTPWVLCRHKAHPRSEQELLGLISRIPVRLRQSIATFIALPHSFSRNGDESGAAGTAGSFTTVWDDYWQVQVLLHEIGHSVDSGVMLAQLPKPNNNFDLSLSDPFQAYILQDKALNSNTHSMVEGFADLVVLAVYDLHVNPPVGYKFNPSWRDIRHAMEGIHYYGRLAGDVFRNSGRCNSWKAAAHTPVRI
;
A
#
# COMPACT_ATOMS: atom_id res chain seq x y z
N MET A 1 29.62 -11.06 -62.35
CA MET A 1 29.57 -11.95 -61.17
C MET A 1 28.78 -11.24 -60.09
N HIS A 2 27.50 -11.57 -59.96
CA HIS A 2 26.63 -11.04 -58.92
C HIS A 2 26.72 -11.97 -57.70
N PHE A 3 26.98 -11.39 -56.53
CA PHE A 3 26.97 -12.08 -55.25
C PHE A 3 25.53 -12.14 -54.73
N HIS A 4 25.02 -13.36 -54.50
CA HIS A 4 23.82 -13.60 -53.70
C HIS A 4 24.18 -13.52 -52.21
N LEU A 5 23.54 -12.61 -51.48
CA LEU A 5 23.49 -12.60 -50.03
C LEU A 5 22.28 -13.44 -49.57
N PRO A 6 22.41 -14.26 -48.51
CA PRO A 6 21.28 -15.01 -47.97
C PRO A 6 20.35 -14.09 -47.18
N THR A 7 19.06 -14.31 -47.37
CA THR A 7 17.93 -13.73 -46.63
C THR A 7 18.08 -13.93 -45.13
N ILE A 8 18.10 -12.82 -44.38
CA ILE A 8 17.92 -12.79 -42.93
C ILE A 8 16.49 -13.26 -42.64
N THR A 9 16.37 -14.38 -41.95
CA THR A 9 15.12 -14.87 -41.38
C THR A 9 14.67 -13.86 -40.32
N SER A 10 13.56 -13.18 -40.57
CA SER A 10 12.90 -12.34 -39.57
C SER A 10 12.58 -13.18 -38.34
N LEU A 11 13.22 -12.86 -37.21
CA LEU A 11 12.76 -13.32 -35.90
C LEU A 11 11.38 -12.70 -35.67
N LEU A 12 10.36 -13.55 -35.63
CA LEU A 12 9.05 -13.21 -35.10
C LEU A 12 9.23 -12.84 -33.62
N LEU A 13 9.20 -11.54 -33.30
CA LEU A 13 8.80 -11.09 -31.98
C LEU A 13 7.32 -11.47 -31.83
N VAL A 14 7.05 -12.64 -31.25
CA VAL A 14 5.71 -12.99 -30.82
C VAL A 14 5.39 -12.08 -29.64
N SER A 15 4.38 -11.24 -29.82
CA SER A 15 3.75 -10.41 -28.80
C SER A 15 3.25 -11.29 -27.65
N HIS A 16 4.04 -11.44 -26.58
CA HIS A 16 3.63 -12.20 -25.39
C HIS A 16 2.66 -11.43 -24.50
N VAL A 17 2.36 -10.16 -24.80
CA VAL A 17 1.55 -9.28 -23.94
C VAL A 17 0.04 -9.61 -24.01
N SER A 18 -0.45 -10.29 -25.05
CA SER A 18 -1.90 -10.46 -25.27
C SER A 18 -2.55 -11.65 -24.56
N ALA A 19 -1.78 -12.63 -24.08
CA ALA A 19 -2.33 -13.83 -23.43
C ALA A 19 -2.57 -13.67 -21.92
N TRP A 20 -1.80 -12.80 -21.26
CA TRP A 20 -1.87 -12.59 -19.81
C TRP A 20 -3.12 -11.81 -19.38
N VAL A 21 -3.48 -10.79 -20.15
CA VAL A 21 -4.66 -9.96 -19.88
C VAL A 21 -5.94 -10.79 -19.97
N THR A 22 -6.04 -11.68 -20.95
CA THR A 22 -7.22 -12.55 -21.12
C THR A 22 -7.40 -13.58 -20.00
N ASP A 23 -6.32 -14.11 -19.42
CA ASP A 23 -6.41 -15.12 -18.34
C ASP A 23 -6.82 -14.51 -16.99
N MET A 24 -6.61 -13.21 -16.82
CA MET A 24 -7.01 -12.45 -15.64
C MET A 24 -8.48 -12.02 -15.65
N ASP A 25 -8.98 -11.60 -16.81
CA ASP A 25 -10.38 -11.13 -16.96
C ASP A 25 -11.39 -12.27 -16.73
N ASP A 26 -11.00 -13.51 -17.02
CA ASP A 26 -11.87 -14.69 -16.90
C ASP A 26 -11.76 -15.41 -15.54
N LYS A 27 -10.81 -15.04 -14.68
CA LYS A 27 -10.57 -15.71 -13.40
C LYS A 27 -11.59 -15.24 -12.35
N PRO A 28 -12.29 -16.15 -11.65
CA PRO A 28 -13.24 -15.75 -10.62
C PRO A 28 -12.54 -15.10 -9.43
N PHE A 29 -13.27 -14.29 -8.67
CA PHE A 29 -12.79 -13.80 -7.38
C PHE A 29 -12.89 -14.89 -6.32
N ILE A 30 -12.05 -14.81 -5.28
CA ILE A 30 -12.13 -15.69 -4.13
C ILE A 30 -13.49 -15.52 -3.43
N ASP A 31 -14.18 -16.63 -3.18
CA ASP A 31 -15.49 -16.65 -2.54
C ASP A 31 -15.50 -17.58 -1.32
N PRO A 32 -15.88 -17.12 -0.11
CA PRO A 32 -16.28 -15.75 0.23
C PRO A 32 -15.11 -14.77 0.13
N TYR A 33 -15.37 -13.54 -0.30
CA TYR A 33 -14.38 -12.46 -0.24
C TYR A 33 -13.96 -12.21 1.22
N TYR A 34 -12.68 -11.98 1.48
CA TYR A 34 -12.21 -11.75 2.86
C TYR A 34 -12.85 -10.48 3.46
N ASP A 35 -13.13 -9.48 2.63
CA ASP A 35 -13.70 -8.21 3.08
C ASP A 35 -15.23 -8.17 3.15
N LYS A 36 -15.92 -9.33 3.17
CA LYS A 36 -17.39 -9.39 3.06
C LYS A 36 -18.18 -8.57 4.11
N ASP A 37 -17.53 -8.15 5.19
CA ASP A 37 -18.06 -7.32 6.27
C ASP A 37 -17.44 -5.92 6.31
N GLY A 38 -16.91 -5.42 5.19
CA GLY A 38 -16.19 -4.14 5.11
C GLY A 38 -14.93 -4.13 5.98
N GLY A 39 -14.29 -5.30 6.12
CA GLY A 39 -12.99 -5.44 6.77
C GLY A 39 -13.01 -5.51 8.27
N LEU A 40 -14.18 -5.43 8.90
CA LEU A 40 -14.31 -5.33 10.35
C LEU A 40 -13.64 -6.49 11.10
N ARG A 41 -13.81 -7.74 10.64
CA ARG A 41 -13.13 -8.89 11.27
C ARG A 41 -11.62 -8.91 11.02
N LEU A 42 -11.15 -8.49 9.83
CA LEU A 42 -9.72 -8.34 9.53
C LEU A 42 -9.11 -7.28 10.46
N GLU A 43 -9.73 -6.12 10.52
CA GLU A 43 -9.31 -4.99 11.34
C GLU A 43 -9.24 -5.35 12.82
N ALA A 44 -10.29 -5.99 13.35
CA ALA A 44 -10.32 -6.39 14.76
C ALA A 44 -9.17 -7.35 15.10
N ALA A 45 -8.91 -8.34 14.24
CA ALA A 45 -7.84 -9.30 14.43
C ALA A 45 -6.45 -8.66 14.29
N LEU A 46 -6.24 -7.78 13.30
CA LEU A 46 -5.00 -7.04 13.13
C LEU A 46 -4.72 -6.14 14.34
N ARG A 47 -5.70 -5.36 14.80
CA ARG A 47 -5.55 -4.53 16.01
C ARG A 47 -5.26 -5.33 17.28
N ALA A 48 -5.80 -6.55 17.39
CA ALA A 48 -5.53 -7.41 18.53
C ALA A 48 -4.10 -7.99 18.53
N ASN A 49 -3.48 -8.15 17.36
CA ASN A 49 -2.18 -8.83 17.22
C ASN A 49 -1.02 -7.92 16.79
N LEU A 50 -1.31 -6.69 16.36
CA LEU A 50 -0.33 -5.64 16.07
C LEU A 50 -0.41 -4.58 17.17
N PRO A 51 0.41 -4.68 18.23
CA PRO A 51 0.36 -3.75 19.35
C PRO A 51 0.78 -2.34 18.93
N GLU A 52 0.29 -1.34 19.67
CA GLU A 52 0.77 0.02 19.52
C GLU A 52 2.21 0.14 19.98
N LYS A 53 2.97 0.95 19.26
CA LYS A 53 4.36 1.25 19.58
C LYS A 53 4.43 2.60 20.27
N PRO A 54 5.18 2.73 21.38
CA PRO A 54 5.39 4.03 22.00
C PRO A 54 6.00 5.03 21.00
N TYR A 55 5.60 6.29 21.14
CA TYR A 55 6.02 7.38 20.27
C TYR A 55 6.18 8.68 21.04
N SER A 56 6.85 9.63 20.39
CA SER A 56 6.85 11.04 20.74
C SER A 56 6.38 11.84 19.54
N SER A 57 5.64 12.92 19.77
CA SER A 57 5.19 13.82 18.71
C SER A 57 5.45 15.29 19.04
N SER A 58 5.53 16.12 17.99
CA SER A 58 5.66 17.57 18.10
C SER A 58 5.01 18.26 16.91
N HIS A 59 4.23 19.30 17.16
CA HIS A 59 3.63 20.11 16.10
C HIS A 59 4.67 20.98 15.40
N TRP A 60 4.47 21.19 14.11
CA TRP A 60 5.19 22.21 13.35
C TRP A 60 4.73 23.59 13.78
N SER A 61 5.54 24.61 13.49
CA SER A 61 5.14 26.00 13.73
C SER A 61 3.95 26.38 12.85
N SER A 62 3.06 27.22 13.37
CA SER A 62 1.90 27.73 12.62
C SER A 62 2.32 28.33 11.28
N GLY A 63 1.53 28.06 10.22
CA GLY A 63 1.79 28.51 8.86
C GLY A 63 2.80 27.66 8.07
N TRP A 64 3.22 26.50 8.60
CA TRP A 64 4.07 25.54 7.90
C TRP A 64 3.40 24.19 7.73
N LEU A 65 3.47 23.64 6.52
CA LEU A 65 3.02 22.30 6.17
C LEU A 65 4.05 21.62 5.26
N PRO A 66 4.08 20.29 5.16
CA PRO A 66 4.66 19.63 3.99
C PRO A 66 3.95 20.07 2.71
N ASP A 67 4.69 20.23 1.62
CA ASP A 67 4.17 20.58 0.29
C ASP A 67 3.00 19.68 -0.11
N ILE A 68 3.14 18.37 0.08
CA ILE A 68 2.10 17.41 -0.26
C ILE A 68 0.83 17.60 0.56
N CYS A 69 0.93 17.98 1.83
CA CYS A 69 -0.25 18.23 2.66
C CYS A 69 -1.00 19.48 2.23
N ARG A 70 -0.25 20.54 1.86
CA ARG A 70 -0.82 21.75 1.28
C ARG A 70 -1.54 21.42 -0.03
N ASP A 71 -0.90 20.67 -0.90
CA ASP A 71 -1.41 20.40 -2.25
C ASP A 71 -2.67 19.52 -2.18
N ILE A 72 -2.64 18.41 -1.43
CA ILE A 72 -3.81 17.55 -1.23
C ILE A 72 -4.95 18.32 -0.53
N ALA A 73 -4.69 19.02 0.57
CA ALA A 73 -5.75 19.79 1.24
C ALA A 73 -6.37 20.86 0.32
N SER A 74 -5.55 21.50 -0.52
CA SER A 74 -6.01 22.50 -1.49
C SER A 74 -6.86 21.90 -2.61
N ASP A 75 -6.50 20.71 -3.10
CA ASP A 75 -7.21 20.01 -4.17
C ASP A 75 -8.58 19.49 -3.70
N TRP A 76 -8.70 19.20 -2.40
CA TRP A 76 -9.92 18.80 -1.72
C TRP A 76 -10.65 19.96 -1.03
N ASN A 77 -10.39 21.20 -1.46
CA ASN A 77 -11.08 22.42 -1.00
C ASN A 77 -11.07 22.66 0.52
N HIS A 78 -10.08 22.15 1.24
CA HIS A 78 -9.91 22.45 2.66
C HIS A 78 -9.18 23.79 2.87
N ASN A 79 -9.52 24.46 3.97
CA ASN A 79 -8.75 25.61 4.43
C ASN A 79 -7.42 25.13 5.04
N LEU A 80 -6.30 25.64 4.51
CA LEU A 80 -4.97 25.26 4.94
C LEU A 80 -4.66 25.62 6.40
N TRP A 81 -5.33 26.64 6.95
CA TRP A 81 -5.21 27.02 8.37
C TRP A 81 -5.88 26.03 9.32
N ASP A 82 -6.68 25.10 8.79
CA ASP A 82 -7.31 24.02 9.56
C ASP A 82 -6.51 22.71 9.51
N ILE A 83 -5.34 22.70 8.88
CA ILE A 83 -4.42 21.56 8.86
C ILE A 83 -3.29 21.76 9.86
N ASP A 84 -3.10 20.80 10.76
CA ASP A 84 -1.94 20.72 11.63
C ASP A 84 -0.94 19.69 11.07
N ALA A 85 0.34 20.05 11.01
CA ALA A 85 1.43 19.12 10.69
C ALA A 85 2.16 18.70 11.98
N ILE A 86 2.32 17.39 12.16
CA ILE A 86 2.83 16.78 13.38
C ILE A 86 3.97 15.84 13.01
N ASN A 87 5.17 16.09 13.54
CA ASN A 87 6.23 15.08 13.51
C ASN A 87 5.91 14.00 14.52
N VAL A 88 6.05 12.73 14.14
CA VAL A 88 5.95 11.59 15.06
C VAL A 88 7.16 10.67 14.90
N THR A 89 7.79 10.33 16.02
CA THR A 89 8.90 9.37 16.09
C THR A 89 8.49 8.19 16.95
N TYR A 90 8.50 7.00 16.36
CA TYR A 90 8.19 5.74 17.04
C TYR A 90 9.47 5.06 17.52
N THR A 91 9.38 4.27 18.59
CA THR A 91 10.53 3.61 19.23
C THR A 91 11.31 2.63 18.33
N ASP A 92 10.72 2.19 17.23
CA ASP A 92 11.30 1.30 16.23
C ASP A 92 11.98 2.03 15.05
N CYS A 93 11.97 3.37 15.02
CA CYS A 93 12.65 4.16 14.00
C CYS A 93 13.06 5.55 14.49
N SER A 94 14.33 5.91 14.31
CA SER A 94 14.87 7.21 14.73
C SER A 94 14.43 8.38 13.85
N THR A 95 14.01 8.11 12.62
CA THR A 95 13.58 9.15 11.69
C THR A 95 12.08 9.41 11.88
N PRO A 96 11.62 10.66 12.00
CA PRO A 96 10.20 10.96 12.18
C PRO A 96 9.39 10.75 10.90
N TRP A 97 8.11 10.44 11.03
CA TRP A 97 7.08 10.60 10.00
C TRP A 97 6.34 11.91 10.21
N VAL A 98 5.60 12.38 9.21
CA VAL A 98 4.68 13.51 9.36
C VAL A 98 3.24 13.03 9.28
N LEU A 99 2.41 13.42 10.23
CA LEU A 99 0.96 13.36 10.14
C LEU A 99 0.44 14.77 9.85
N CYS A 100 -0.31 14.93 8.76
CA CYS A 100 -1.11 16.12 8.52
C CYS A 100 -2.55 15.80 8.89
N ARG A 101 -3.12 16.53 9.84
CA ARG A 101 -4.47 16.28 10.35
C ARG A 101 -5.30 17.55 10.23
N HIS A 102 -6.45 17.44 9.58
CA HIS A 102 -7.44 18.50 9.62
C HIS A 102 -8.10 18.55 11.01
N LYS A 103 -8.29 19.76 11.57
CA LYS A 103 -8.79 19.96 12.94
C LYS A 103 -10.16 19.31 13.19
N ALA A 104 -11.03 19.37 12.18
CA ALA A 104 -12.37 18.75 12.19
C ALA A 104 -12.39 17.24 11.88
N HIS A 105 -11.23 16.59 11.70
CA HIS A 105 -11.18 15.15 11.48
C HIS A 105 -11.83 14.39 12.66
N PRO A 106 -12.69 13.38 12.42
CA PRO A 106 -13.48 12.74 13.48
C PRO A 106 -12.63 11.99 14.52
N ARG A 107 -11.45 11.52 14.12
CA ARG A 107 -10.49 10.88 15.03
C ARG A 107 -9.49 11.87 15.64
N SER A 108 -9.16 11.65 16.91
CA SER A 108 -8.14 12.41 17.63
C SER A 108 -6.74 12.14 17.07
N GLU A 109 -5.80 13.06 17.30
CA GLU A 109 -4.39 12.87 16.95
C GLU A 109 -3.83 11.59 17.59
N GLN A 110 -4.11 11.35 18.87
CA GLN A 110 -3.59 10.19 19.60
C GLN A 110 -4.04 8.88 18.96
N GLU A 111 -5.30 8.78 18.55
CA GLU A 111 -5.84 7.59 17.86
C GLU A 111 -5.15 7.36 16.52
N LEU A 112 -4.96 8.41 15.72
CA LEU A 112 -4.29 8.33 14.42
C LEU A 112 -2.84 7.88 14.56
N LEU A 113 -2.09 8.51 15.48
CA LEU A 113 -0.70 8.14 15.76
C LEU A 113 -0.61 6.70 16.30
N GLY A 114 -1.59 6.29 17.11
CA GLY A 114 -1.73 4.92 17.60
C GLY A 114 -1.93 3.91 16.46
N LEU A 115 -2.82 4.19 15.51
CA LEU A 115 -3.06 3.32 14.34
C LEU A 115 -1.83 3.20 13.44
N ILE A 116 -1.18 4.32 13.13
CA ILE A 116 0.07 4.34 12.35
C ILE A 116 1.17 3.54 13.07
N SER A 117 1.18 3.54 14.41
CA SER A 117 2.15 2.78 15.21
C SER A 117 2.07 1.25 15.01
N ARG A 118 0.90 0.74 14.64
CA ARG A 118 0.63 -0.71 14.53
C ARG A 118 1.19 -1.31 13.25
N ILE A 119 1.39 -0.48 12.22
CA ILE A 119 1.95 -0.93 10.94
C ILE A 119 3.40 -1.44 11.16
N PRO A 120 3.78 -2.59 10.57
CA PRO A 120 5.16 -3.05 10.56
C PRO A 120 6.13 -1.97 10.07
N VAL A 121 7.24 -1.76 10.79
CA VAL A 121 8.14 -0.61 10.54
C VAL A 121 8.69 -0.58 9.11
N ARG A 122 8.99 -1.74 8.55
CA ARG A 122 9.58 -1.88 7.21
C ARG A 122 8.56 -1.66 6.08
N LEU A 123 7.28 -1.89 6.35
CA LEU A 123 6.20 -1.41 5.48
C LEU A 123 6.04 0.10 5.64
N ARG A 124 5.82 0.55 6.89
CA ARG A 124 5.54 1.96 7.21
C ARG A 124 6.59 2.95 6.72
N GLN A 125 7.84 2.53 6.62
CA GLN A 125 8.92 3.38 6.15
C GLN A 125 8.82 3.72 4.65
N SER A 126 7.95 3.06 3.85
CA SER A 126 7.67 3.47 2.47
C SER A 126 6.84 4.75 2.40
N ILE A 127 6.17 5.09 3.51
CA ILE A 127 5.44 6.35 3.66
C ILE A 127 6.31 7.33 4.45
N ALA A 128 6.34 8.57 3.98
CA ALA A 128 6.91 9.72 4.68
C ALA A 128 5.81 10.55 5.37
N THR A 129 4.63 10.65 4.74
CA THR A 129 3.55 11.52 5.21
C THR A 129 2.20 10.82 5.17
N PHE A 130 1.48 10.88 6.29
CA PHE A 130 0.08 10.47 6.39
C PHE A 130 -0.81 11.71 6.44
N ILE A 131 -1.95 11.69 5.76
CA ILE A 131 -2.87 12.82 5.65
C ILE A 131 -4.27 12.38 6.09
N ALA A 132 -4.82 13.04 7.10
CA ALA A 132 -6.12 12.77 7.69
C ALA A 132 -7.06 13.95 7.43
N LEU A 133 -8.04 13.77 6.53
CA LEU A 133 -8.99 14.82 6.13
C LEU A 133 -10.43 14.37 6.43
N PRO A 134 -11.35 15.27 6.81
CA PRO A 134 -12.77 14.92 6.83
C PRO A 134 -13.31 14.84 5.39
N HIS A 135 -14.52 14.32 5.25
CA HIS A 135 -15.27 14.28 4.02
C HIS A 135 -15.21 15.61 3.27
N SER A 136 -14.98 15.55 1.96
CA SER A 136 -14.96 16.75 1.13
C SER A 136 -15.24 16.45 -0.33
N PHE A 137 -15.37 17.52 -1.11
CA PHE A 137 -15.44 17.47 -2.56
C PHE A 137 -14.18 18.08 -3.15
N SER A 138 -13.63 17.42 -4.17
CA SER A 138 -12.52 17.93 -4.96
C SER A 138 -12.89 19.25 -5.64
N ARG A 139 -11.89 20.00 -6.12
CA ARG A 139 -12.11 21.19 -6.98
C ARG A 139 -12.98 20.93 -8.20
N ASN A 140 -13.02 19.68 -8.67
CA ASN A 140 -13.82 19.27 -9.82
C ASN A 140 -15.20 18.73 -9.44
N GLY A 141 -15.54 18.71 -8.15
CA GLY A 141 -16.82 18.22 -7.62
C GLY A 141 -16.86 16.71 -7.35
N ASP A 142 -15.72 16.03 -7.41
CA ASP A 142 -15.65 14.60 -7.07
C ASP A 142 -15.74 14.43 -5.55
N GLU A 143 -16.55 13.48 -5.11
CA GLU A 143 -16.65 13.12 -3.69
C GLU A 143 -15.39 12.39 -3.21
N SER A 144 -14.95 12.65 -1.99
CA SER A 144 -13.82 11.95 -1.40
C SER A 144 -14.11 10.46 -1.22
N GLY A 145 -13.18 9.61 -1.67
CA GLY A 145 -13.20 8.17 -1.40
C GLY A 145 -12.78 7.85 0.04
N ALA A 146 -12.54 6.57 0.33
CA ALA A 146 -12.09 6.13 1.66
C ALA A 146 -10.63 6.52 1.93
N ALA A 147 -9.75 6.22 0.98
CA ALA A 147 -8.32 6.44 1.08
C ALA A 147 -7.66 6.48 -0.31
N GLY A 148 -6.39 6.89 -0.35
CA GLY A 148 -5.57 6.82 -1.56
C GLY A 148 -4.10 7.08 -1.26
N THR A 149 -3.22 6.45 -2.04
CA THR A 149 -1.77 6.52 -1.89
C THR A 149 -1.11 6.85 -3.21
N ALA A 150 -0.14 7.75 -3.19
CA ALA A 150 0.74 8.00 -4.31
C ALA A 150 2.17 8.22 -3.81
N GLY A 151 3.13 7.49 -4.38
CA GLY A 151 4.53 7.54 -3.95
C GLY A 151 4.68 7.24 -2.45
N SER A 152 5.13 8.25 -1.69
CA SER A 152 5.42 8.13 -0.25
C SER A 152 4.43 8.86 0.65
N PHE A 153 3.21 9.13 0.21
CA PHE A 153 2.15 9.64 1.09
C PHE A 153 0.85 8.84 0.95
N THR A 154 0.11 8.79 2.04
CA THR A 154 -1.22 8.16 2.10
C THR A 154 -2.21 9.16 2.69
N THR A 155 -3.33 9.35 2.02
CA THR A 155 -4.48 10.13 2.50
C THR A 155 -5.60 9.18 2.87
N VAL A 156 -6.23 9.41 4.02
CA VAL A 156 -7.41 8.67 4.45
C VAL A 156 -8.45 9.67 4.94
N TRP A 157 -9.66 9.54 4.44
CA TRP A 157 -10.78 10.42 4.78
C TRP A 157 -11.60 9.84 5.93
N ASP A 158 -12.28 10.74 6.65
CA ASP A 158 -13.29 10.40 7.66
C ASP A 158 -12.83 9.37 8.69
N ASP A 159 -13.65 8.35 8.94
CA ASP A 159 -13.39 7.30 9.91
C ASP A 159 -12.87 6.00 9.28
N TYR A 160 -12.48 6.02 8.00
CA TYR A 160 -11.86 4.90 7.28
C TYR A 160 -10.45 4.54 7.77
N TRP A 161 -9.94 5.25 8.78
CA TRP A 161 -8.68 4.99 9.48
C TRP A 161 -8.66 3.64 10.21
N GLN A 162 -8.48 2.56 9.46
CA GLN A 162 -8.34 1.20 9.96
C GLN A 162 -6.92 0.70 9.64
N VAL A 163 -6.34 -0.15 10.50
CA VAL A 163 -5.04 -0.77 10.23
C VAL A 163 -5.06 -1.51 8.90
N GLN A 164 -6.14 -2.21 8.58
CA GLN A 164 -6.28 -2.92 7.30
C GLN A 164 -6.27 -1.97 6.09
N VAL A 165 -6.98 -0.83 6.16
CA VAL A 165 -6.95 0.21 5.10
C VAL A 165 -5.55 0.78 4.96
N LEU A 166 -4.89 1.15 6.06
CA LEU A 166 -3.52 1.67 6.01
C LEU A 166 -2.54 0.66 5.41
N LEU A 167 -2.71 -0.64 5.68
CA LEU A 167 -1.88 -1.70 5.09
C LEU A 167 -2.11 -1.84 3.59
N HIS A 168 -3.37 -1.80 3.14
CA HIS A 168 -3.74 -1.82 1.72
C HIS A 168 -3.09 -0.63 0.99
N GLU A 169 -3.30 0.57 1.51
CA GLU A 169 -2.75 1.81 0.97
C GLU A 169 -1.22 1.81 0.87
N ILE A 170 -0.54 1.39 1.94
CA ILE A 170 0.91 1.23 1.95
C ILE A 170 1.36 0.16 0.95
N GLY A 171 0.52 -0.84 0.67
CA GLY A 171 0.72 -1.83 -0.36
C GLY A 171 0.97 -1.20 -1.74
N HIS A 172 0.22 -0.17 -2.13
CA HIS A 172 0.47 0.57 -3.38
C HIS A 172 1.85 1.27 -3.40
N SER A 173 2.28 1.84 -2.27
CA SER A 173 3.60 2.45 -2.13
C SER A 173 4.74 1.42 -2.27
N VAL A 174 4.54 0.23 -1.72
CA VAL A 174 5.48 -0.89 -1.87
C VAL A 174 5.49 -1.41 -3.31
N ASP A 175 4.32 -1.55 -3.92
CA ASP A 175 4.14 -2.06 -5.29
C ASP A 175 4.88 -1.19 -6.30
N SER A 176 4.65 0.13 -6.25
CA SER A 176 5.26 1.14 -7.12
C SER A 176 6.77 1.34 -6.94
N GLY A 177 7.38 0.59 -6.02
CA GLY A 177 8.82 0.40 -5.98
C GLY A 177 9.58 1.27 -4.98
N VAL A 178 8.91 1.89 -4.01
CA VAL A 178 9.61 2.61 -2.91
C VAL A 178 10.51 1.65 -2.11
N MET A 179 10.15 0.37 -2.01
CA MET A 179 10.96 -0.69 -1.39
C MET A 179 11.74 -1.55 -2.39
N LEU A 180 11.28 -1.63 -3.65
CA LEU A 180 11.70 -2.66 -4.60
C LEU A 180 12.63 -2.17 -5.69
N ALA A 181 13.15 -0.94 -5.59
CA ALA A 181 14.16 -0.39 -6.50
C ALA A 181 15.45 -1.25 -6.61
N GLN A 182 15.63 -2.25 -5.75
CA GLN A 182 16.71 -3.24 -5.79
C GLN A 182 16.40 -4.50 -6.59
N LEU A 183 15.13 -4.75 -6.94
CA LEU A 183 14.76 -5.92 -7.72
C LEU A 183 14.92 -5.63 -9.21
N PRO A 184 15.48 -6.57 -10.01
CA PRO A 184 15.55 -6.39 -11.45
C PRO A 184 14.13 -6.19 -12.00
N LYS A 185 13.83 -5.00 -12.52
CA LYS A 185 12.55 -4.71 -13.18
C LYS A 185 12.64 -5.23 -14.63
N PRO A 186 11.83 -6.23 -15.04
CA PRO A 186 11.93 -6.82 -16.37
C PRO A 186 11.38 -5.93 -17.50
N ASN A 187 10.66 -4.87 -17.14
CA ASN A 187 9.97 -3.95 -18.04
C ASN A 187 10.05 -2.53 -17.47
N ASN A 188 9.84 -1.51 -18.30
CA ASN A 188 9.76 -0.11 -17.84
C ASN A 188 8.53 0.18 -16.94
N ASN A 189 7.88 -0.85 -16.38
CA ASN A 189 6.77 -0.70 -15.45
C ASN A 189 7.30 -0.42 -14.05
N PHE A 190 6.61 0.47 -13.36
CA PHE A 190 7.01 0.91 -12.02
C PHE A 190 6.60 -0.09 -10.93
N ASP A 191 5.49 -0.83 -11.14
CA ASP A 191 4.84 -1.68 -10.14
C ASP A 191 5.28 -3.17 -10.22
N LEU A 192 5.51 -3.81 -9.07
CA LEU A 192 5.87 -5.23 -8.97
C LEU A 192 4.73 -6.14 -9.45
N SER A 193 3.49 -5.79 -9.14
CA SER A 193 2.27 -6.51 -9.51
C SER A 193 2.08 -6.62 -11.03
N LEU A 194 2.71 -5.71 -11.79
CA LEU A 194 2.73 -5.67 -13.24
C LEU A 194 3.98 -6.32 -13.87
N SER A 195 4.78 -7.04 -13.07
CA SER A 195 5.96 -7.77 -13.55
C SER A 195 5.64 -9.25 -13.79
N ASP A 196 6.11 -9.80 -14.93
CA ASP A 196 5.90 -11.21 -15.28
C ASP A 196 6.23 -12.19 -14.13
N PRO A 197 7.31 -12.00 -13.34
CA PRO A 197 7.63 -12.88 -12.23
C PRO A 197 6.56 -12.91 -11.12
N PHE A 198 5.93 -11.78 -10.80
CA PHE A 198 4.85 -11.75 -9.82
C PHE A 198 3.56 -12.30 -10.40
N GLN A 199 3.21 -11.93 -11.64
CA GLN A 199 2.00 -12.41 -12.31
C GLN A 199 2.00 -13.93 -12.49
N ALA A 200 3.18 -14.54 -12.67
CA ALA A 200 3.33 -15.99 -12.74
C ALA A 200 2.84 -16.72 -11.47
N TYR A 201 2.89 -16.10 -10.28
CA TYR A 201 2.26 -16.65 -9.08
C TYR A 201 0.73 -16.58 -9.18
N ILE A 202 0.19 -15.42 -9.55
CA ILE A 202 -1.26 -15.20 -9.64
C ILE A 202 -1.91 -16.11 -10.69
N LEU A 203 -1.24 -16.38 -11.82
CA LEU A 203 -1.79 -17.26 -12.86
C LEU A 203 -1.98 -18.71 -12.39
N GLN A 204 -1.16 -19.20 -11.46
CA GLN A 204 -1.28 -20.57 -10.93
C GLN A 204 -2.49 -20.77 -10.01
N ASP A 205 -3.05 -19.68 -9.49
CA ASP A 205 -4.19 -19.71 -8.61
C ASP A 205 -5.50 -19.98 -9.37
N LYS A 206 -6.53 -20.42 -8.64
CA LYS A 206 -7.86 -20.68 -9.20
C LYS A 206 -8.75 -19.45 -9.15
N ALA A 207 -8.43 -18.51 -8.28
CA ALA A 207 -9.19 -17.29 -8.07
C ALA A 207 -8.26 -16.08 -7.88
N LEU A 208 -8.79 -14.89 -8.10
CA LEU A 208 -8.14 -13.62 -7.74
C LEU A 208 -8.44 -13.30 -6.27
N ASN A 209 -7.47 -12.69 -5.57
CA ASN A 209 -7.67 -12.32 -4.18
C ASN A 209 -8.57 -11.10 -4.03
N SER A 210 -8.43 -10.06 -4.87
CA SER A 210 -9.26 -8.84 -4.81
C SER A 210 -10.59 -9.03 -5.53
N ASN A 211 -11.60 -8.22 -5.20
CA ASN A 211 -12.87 -8.12 -5.94
C ASN A 211 -12.80 -7.17 -7.15
N THR A 212 -11.60 -6.72 -7.49
CA THR A 212 -11.30 -5.96 -8.70
C THR A 212 -10.44 -6.80 -9.63
N HIS A 213 -10.56 -6.61 -10.95
CA HIS A 213 -9.63 -7.21 -11.92
C HIS A 213 -8.30 -6.44 -12.05
N SER A 214 -7.91 -5.68 -11.01
CA SER A 214 -6.68 -4.89 -10.99
C SER A 214 -5.58 -5.62 -10.23
N MET A 215 -4.44 -5.86 -10.89
CA MET A 215 -3.25 -6.43 -10.21
C MET A 215 -2.72 -5.53 -9.10
N VAL A 216 -2.84 -4.22 -9.26
CA VAL A 216 -2.34 -3.23 -8.30
C VAL A 216 -3.18 -3.27 -7.02
N GLU A 217 -4.50 -3.34 -7.14
CA GLU A 217 -5.42 -3.52 -6.01
C GLU A 217 -5.26 -4.92 -5.38
N GLY A 218 -5.12 -5.95 -6.23
CA GLY A 218 -4.80 -7.31 -5.81
C GLY A 218 -3.54 -7.39 -4.97
N PHE A 219 -2.49 -6.67 -5.36
CA PHE A 219 -1.25 -6.61 -4.60
C PHE A 219 -1.44 -5.92 -3.25
N ALA A 220 -2.12 -4.76 -3.22
CA ALA A 220 -2.41 -4.03 -1.99
C ALA A 220 -3.17 -4.90 -0.97
N ASP A 221 -4.17 -5.64 -1.45
CA ASP A 221 -4.91 -6.61 -0.66
C ASP A 221 -4.04 -7.78 -0.16
N LEU A 222 -3.14 -8.31 -1.00
CA LEU A 222 -2.19 -9.35 -0.59
C LEU A 222 -1.25 -8.86 0.52
N VAL A 223 -0.90 -7.57 0.57
CA VAL A 223 -0.11 -7.00 1.67
C VAL A 223 -0.88 -7.09 3.00
N VAL A 224 -2.18 -6.78 3.00
CA VAL A 224 -3.04 -6.94 4.19
C VAL A 224 -3.04 -8.39 4.66
N LEU A 225 -3.26 -9.32 3.72
CA LEU A 225 -3.31 -10.75 4.02
C LEU A 225 -1.95 -11.29 4.49
N ALA A 226 -0.84 -10.84 3.90
CA ALA A 226 0.51 -11.26 4.28
C ALA A 226 0.88 -10.78 5.69
N VAL A 227 0.49 -9.56 6.07
CA VAL A 227 0.66 -9.08 7.44
C VAL A 227 -0.23 -9.85 8.40
N TYR A 228 -1.48 -10.13 8.04
CA TYR A 228 -2.37 -10.95 8.85
C TYR A 228 -1.78 -12.35 9.09
N ASP A 229 -1.36 -13.04 8.03
CA ASP A 229 -0.85 -14.42 8.06
C ASP A 229 0.34 -14.58 9.04
N LEU A 230 1.19 -13.57 9.12
CA LEU A 230 2.38 -13.57 9.97
C LEU A 230 2.10 -13.24 11.46
N HIS A 231 0.97 -12.62 11.78
CA HIS A 231 0.73 -12.06 13.12
C HIS A 231 -0.52 -12.57 13.82
N VAL A 232 -1.49 -13.09 13.07
CA VAL A 232 -2.76 -13.56 13.63
C VAL A 232 -2.81 -15.09 13.62
N ASN A 233 -3.15 -15.69 14.77
CA ASN A 233 -3.36 -17.12 14.90
C ASN A 233 -4.85 -17.45 15.12
N PRO A 234 -5.47 -18.31 14.29
CA PRO A 234 -4.90 -18.95 13.10
C PRO A 234 -4.78 -17.97 11.91
N PRO A 235 -3.83 -18.23 11.00
CA PRO A 235 -3.67 -17.43 9.78
C PRO A 235 -4.92 -17.45 8.90
N VAL A 236 -5.00 -16.51 7.94
CA VAL A 236 -6.14 -16.32 7.00
C VAL A 236 -6.62 -17.65 6.44
N GLY A 237 -5.67 -18.52 6.05
CA GLY A 237 -5.99 -19.79 5.41
C GLY A 237 -6.75 -20.79 6.29
N TYR A 238 -6.69 -20.72 7.62
CA TYR A 238 -7.27 -21.79 8.44
C TYR A 238 -8.67 -21.50 8.99
N LYS A 239 -9.09 -20.24 9.09
CA LYS A 239 -10.43 -19.89 9.59
C LYS A 239 -11.14 -18.77 8.87
N PHE A 240 -10.39 -17.87 8.22
CA PHE A 240 -10.99 -16.64 7.73
C PHE A 240 -11.66 -16.82 6.37
N ASN A 241 -11.03 -17.62 5.50
CA ASN A 241 -11.55 -17.92 4.18
C ASN A 241 -11.41 -19.42 3.86
N PRO A 242 -12.51 -20.20 3.73
CA PRO A 242 -12.43 -21.63 3.39
C PRO A 242 -11.78 -21.87 2.02
N SER A 243 -11.79 -20.87 1.14
CA SER A 243 -11.29 -20.93 -0.23
C SER A 243 -9.88 -20.35 -0.37
N TRP A 244 -9.15 -20.12 0.73
CA TRP A 244 -7.79 -19.57 0.69
C TRP A 244 -6.81 -20.34 -0.22
N ARG A 245 -7.05 -21.65 -0.41
CA ARG A 245 -6.23 -22.49 -1.27
C ARG A 245 -6.29 -22.06 -2.74
N ASP A 246 -7.34 -21.33 -3.10
CA ASP A 246 -7.54 -20.84 -4.46
C ASP A 246 -6.67 -19.63 -4.77
N ILE A 247 -6.04 -19.00 -3.75
CA ILE A 247 -5.07 -17.88 -3.87
C ILE A 247 -3.70 -18.21 -3.27
N ARG A 248 -3.40 -19.51 -3.12
CA ARG A 248 -2.21 -19.97 -2.40
C ARG A 248 -0.92 -19.43 -3.01
N HIS A 249 -0.80 -19.44 -4.34
CA HIS A 249 0.43 -19.06 -5.02
C HIS A 249 0.65 -17.54 -4.93
N ALA A 250 -0.41 -16.73 -4.99
CA ALA A 250 -0.38 -15.31 -4.71
C ALA A 250 0.19 -15.03 -3.32
N MET A 251 -0.27 -15.77 -2.31
CA MET A 251 0.27 -15.69 -0.94
C MET A 251 1.75 -16.12 -0.87
N GLU A 252 2.15 -17.18 -1.59
CA GLU A 252 3.56 -17.58 -1.68
C GLU A 252 4.43 -16.49 -2.32
N GLY A 253 3.93 -15.88 -3.40
CA GLY A 253 4.58 -14.80 -4.14
C GLY A 253 4.78 -13.55 -3.29
N ILE A 254 3.72 -13.03 -2.67
CA ILE A 254 3.82 -11.84 -1.81
C ILE A 254 4.81 -12.09 -0.67
N HIS A 255 4.76 -13.25 0.00
CA HIS A 255 5.72 -13.57 1.06
C HIS A 255 7.16 -13.72 0.54
N TYR A 256 7.36 -14.27 -0.66
CA TYR A 256 8.68 -14.37 -1.27
C TYR A 256 9.28 -12.97 -1.51
N TYR A 257 8.54 -12.08 -2.18
CA TYR A 257 8.99 -10.71 -2.44
C TYR A 257 9.14 -9.90 -1.15
N GLY A 258 8.25 -10.10 -0.18
CA GLY A 258 8.35 -9.47 1.13
C GLY A 258 9.62 -9.85 1.89
N ARG A 259 10.08 -11.10 1.76
CA ARG A 259 11.38 -11.54 2.31
C ARG A 259 12.56 -10.95 1.55
N LEU A 260 12.50 -10.91 0.21
CA LEU A 260 13.55 -10.30 -0.62
C LEU A 260 13.71 -8.80 -0.32
N ALA A 261 12.61 -8.10 -0.04
CA ALA A 261 12.62 -6.71 0.41
C ALA A 261 13.08 -6.55 1.88
N GLY A 262 13.56 -7.62 2.50
CA GLY A 262 14.04 -7.65 3.88
C GLY A 262 12.89 -7.79 4.88
N ASP A 263 12.10 -8.85 4.80
CA ASP A 263 11.05 -9.18 5.77
C ASP A 263 10.04 -8.02 6.06
N VAL A 264 9.59 -7.31 5.01
CA VAL A 264 8.84 -6.05 5.18
C VAL A 264 7.56 -6.18 6.00
N PHE A 265 6.89 -7.34 5.92
CA PHE A 265 5.61 -7.57 6.60
C PHE A 265 5.74 -7.91 8.08
N ARG A 266 6.94 -8.25 8.58
CA ARG A 266 7.13 -8.62 9.99
C ARG A 266 7.02 -7.41 10.91
N ASN A 267 6.24 -7.51 11.98
CA ASN A 267 6.11 -6.49 13.03
C ASN A 267 7.30 -6.52 14.01
N SER A 268 8.51 -6.58 13.47
CA SER A 268 9.77 -6.56 14.21
C SER A 268 10.84 -5.83 13.41
N GLY A 269 11.96 -5.54 14.06
CA GLY A 269 13.09 -4.85 13.44
C GLY A 269 13.05 -3.34 13.62
N ARG A 270 13.78 -2.63 12.75
CA ARG A 270 13.92 -1.17 12.75
C ARG A 270 13.84 -0.64 11.33
N CYS A 271 13.52 0.64 11.19
CA CYS A 271 13.68 1.31 9.90
C CYS A 271 15.15 1.31 9.46
N ASN A 272 15.35 1.40 8.16
CA ASN A 272 16.67 1.38 7.53
C ASN A 272 16.80 2.56 6.54
N SER A 273 17.86 2.54 5.72
CA SER A 273 18.14 3.60 4.75
C SER A 273 17.08 3.74 3.64
N TRP A 274 16.12 2.82 3.54
CA TRP A 274 15.02 2.86 2.56
C TRP A 274 13.87 3.74 2.99
N LYS A 275 13.92 4.33 4.19
CA LYS A 275 12.84 5.20 4.63
C LYS A 275 12.64 6.34 3.63
N ALA A 276 11.41 6.50 3.16
CA ALA A 276 11.03 7.57 2.26
C ALA A 276 11.42 8.94 2.83
N ALA A 277 11.93 9.79 1.95
CA ALA A 277 12.37 11.12 2.31
C ALA A 277 11.17 11.97 2.76
N ALA A 278 11.42 12.84 3.75
CA ALA A 278 10.42 13.81 4.16
C ALA A 278 10.10 14.77 2.99
N HIS A 279 8.82 15.06 2.83
CA HIS A 279 8.31 16.04 1.88
C HIS A 279 8.75 17.47 2.25
N THR A 280 8.79 18.37 1.25
CA THR A 280 9.41 19.70 1.41
C THR A 280 8.57 20.56 2.34
N PRO A 281 9.14 21.18 3.39
CA PRO A 281 8.42 22.17 4.19
C PRO A 281 8.09 23.41 3.34
N VAL A 282 6.84 23.85 3.38
CA VAL A 282 6.34 25.05 2.70
C VAL A 282 5.53 25.92 3.65
N ARG A 283 5.53 27.22 3.36
CA ARG A 283 4.71 28.21 4.07
C ARG A 283 3.35 28.35 3.38
N ILE A 284 2.28 28.50 4.16
CA ILE A 284 0.89 28.73 3.69
C ILE A 284 0.40 30.15 4.00
#